data_AF-A0A8T4STG2-F1
#
_entry.id   AF-A0A8T4STG2-F1
#
_cell.length_a   1.000
_cell.length_b   1.000
_cell.length_c   1.000
_cell.angle_alpha   90.00
_cell.angle_beta   90.00
_cell.angle_gamma   90.00
#
_symmetry.space_group_name_H-M   'P 1'
#
loop_
_entity.id
_entity.type
_entity.pdbx_description
1 polymer ?
#
loop_
_entity_poly.entity_id
_entity_poly.type
_entity_poly.pdbx_seq_one_letter_code
_entity_poly.pdbx_strand_id
1 'polypeptide(L)'
;MASEFEIALGLVAPFYNLVLAAIAFYLFIRMFHLPNRLVYMRPWKVLFAAFCIYLVEEGFTALRILGIADLPRVLNGVFEMVIIGLFIYMLFLQKEYVAKSIKVIHTKMPPPEIVEKSRGKKKR
;
A
#
# COMPACT_ATOMS: atom_id res chain seq x y z
N MET A 1 -18.98 -29.82 13.22
CA MET A 1 -17.65 -30.47 13.06
C MET A 1 -17.01 -29.86 11.84
N ALA A 2 -15.84 -29.22 12.00
CA ALA A 2 -15.08 -28.77 10.85
C ALA A 2 -14.70 -30.00 10.01
N SER A 3 -14.81 -29.91 8.69
CA SER A 3 -14.40 -31.02 7.82
C SER A 3 -12.88 -31.23 7.91
N GLU A 4 -12.37 -32.44 7.68
CA GLU A 4 -10.92 -32.70 7.71
C GLU A 4 -10.15 -31.78 6.75
N PHE A 5 -10.81 -31.34 5.67
CA PHE A 5 -10.31 -30.37 4.72
C PHE A 5 -10.10 -28.97 5.33
N GLU A 6 -11.02 -28.48 6.18
CA GLU A 6 -10.89 -27.18 6.85
C GLU A 6 -9.72 -27.18 7.85
N ILE A 7 -9.51 -28.30 8.53
CA ILE A 7 -8.39 -28.48 9.46
C ILE A 7 -7.07 -28.48 8.68
N ALA A 8 -7.00 -29.23 7.57
CA ALA A 8 -5.82 -29.26 6.72
C ALA A 8 -5.49 -27.88 6.12
N LEU A 9 -6.50 -27.15 5.63
CA LEU A 9 -6.33 -25.78 5.13
C LEU A 9 -5.83 -24.83 6.20
N GLY A 10 -6.40 -24.86 7.40
CA GLY A 10 -5.99 -24.00 8.52
C GLY A 10 -4.54 -24.24 8.95
N LEU A 11 -4.03 -25.46 8.77
CA LEU A 11 -2.66 -25.83 9.13
C LEU A 11 -1.63 -25.41 8.07
N VAL A 12 -2.01 -25.42 6.78
CA VAL A 12 -1.10 -25.11 5.67
C VAL A 12 -1.14 -23.63 5.28
N ALA A 13 -2.27 -22.93 5.47
CA ALA A 13 -2.44 -21.52 5.09
C ALA A 13 -1.34 -20.57 5.59
N PRO A 14 -0.86 -20.66 6.85
CA PRO A 14 0.21 -19.78 7.35
C PRO A 14 1.52 -19.95 6.56
N PHE A 15 1.85 -21.16 6.13
CA PHE A 15 3.07 -21.43 5.35
C PHE A 15 3.00 -20.82 3.94
N TYR A 16 1.84 -20.87 3.28
CA TYR A 16 1.65 -20.19 2.00
C TYR A 16 1.78 -18.68 2.12
N ASN A 17 1.19 -18.09 3.16
CA ASN A 17 1.33 -16.66 3.45
C ASN A 17 2.80 -16.26 3.65
N LEU A 18 3.56 -17.08 4.37
CA LEU A 18 4.98 -16.84 4.61
C LEU A 18 5.81 -16.84 3.32
N VAL A 19 5.54 -17.78 2.40
CA VAL A 19 6.19 -17.83 1.08
C VAL A 19 5.82 -16.60 0.24
N LEU A 20 4.53 -16.23 0.21
CA LEU A 20 4.06 -15.02 -0.48
C LEU A 20 4.70 -13.75 0.08
N ALA A 21 4.86 -13.68 1.40
CA ALA A 21 5.53 -12.58 2.07
C ALA A 21 7.01 -12.54 1.68
N ALA A 22 7.72 -13.67 1.64
CA ALA A 22 9.11 -13.71 1.19
C ALA A 22 9.28 -13.18 -0.25
N ILE A 23 8.36 -13.56 -1.16
CA ILE A 23 8.34 -13.05 -2.54
C ILE A 23 8.09 -11.53 -2.56
N ALA A 24 7.09 -11.05 -1.82
CA ALA A 24 6.78 -9.62 -1.72
C ALA A 24 7.96 -8.82 -1.16
N PHE A 25 8.66 -9.34 -0.14
CA PHE A 25 9.86 -8.73 0.43
C PHE A 25 10.95 -8.54 -0.63
N TYR A 26 11.23 -9.59 -1.40
CA TYR A 26 12.19 -9.53 -2.50
C TYR A 26 11.80 -8.49 -3.55
N LEU A 27 10.52 -8.40 -3.91
CA LEU A 27 10.01 -7.41 -4.86
C LEU A 27 10.18 -5.98 -4.34
N PHE A 28 9.93 -5.73 -3.05
CA PHE A 28 10.16 -4.42 -2.44
C PHE A 28 11.64 -4.01 -2.49
N ILE A 29 12.55 -4.93 -2.14
CA ILE A 29 14.00 -4.68 -2.25
C ILE A 29 14.34 -4.30 -3.69
N ARG A 30 13.90 -5.09 -4.66
CA ARG A 30 14.17 -4.83 -6.08
C ARG A 30 13.63 -3.45 -6.49
N MET A 31 12.40 -3.11 -6.11
CA MET A 31 11.77 -1.82 -6.41
C MET A 31 12.58 -0.64 -5.86
N PHE A 32 13.13 -0.74 -4.64
CA PHE A 32 13.93 0.35 -4.06
C PHE A 32 15.31 0.54 -4.71
N HIS A 33 15.84 -0.48 -5.37
CA HIS A 33 17.10 -0.38 -6.12
C HIS A 33 16.91 0.14 -7.55
N LEU A 34 15.68 0.17 -8.08
CA LEU A 34 15.43 0.71 -9.41
C LEU A 34 15.57 2.24 -9.40
N PRO A 35 16.41 2.83 -10.27
CA PRO A 35 16.53 4.28 -10.39
C PRO A 35 15.30 4.84 -11.12
N ASN A 36 14.22 5.09 -10.38
CA ASN A 36 12.98 5.59 -10.96
C ASN A 36 12.61 6.97 -10.38
N ARG A 37 13.04 8.04 -11.06
CA ARG A 37 12.83 9.43 -10.63
C ARG A 37 11.39 9.93 -10.78
N LEU A 38 10.55 9.21 -11.52
CA LEU A 38 9.17 9.61 -11.80
C LEU A 38 8.16 9.04 -10.81
N VAL A 39 8.59 8.14 -9.92
CA VAL A 39 7.70 7.48 -8.97
C VAL A 39 7.81 8.14 -7.61
N TYR A 40 6.66 8.54 -7.06
CA TYR A 40 6.59 9.02 -5.69
C TYR A 40 6.83 7.86 -4.71
N MET A 41 8.06 7.76 -4.19
CA MET A 41 8.53 6.61 -3.39
C MET A 41 8.07 6.60 -1.93
N ARG A 42 7.63 7.74 -1.38
CA ARG A 42 7.26 7.84 0.05
C ARG A 42 6.13 6.88 0.46
N PRO A 43 4.99 6.75 -0.26
CA PRO A 43 3.94 5.78 0.05
C PRO A 43 4.47 4.35 0.11
N TRP A 44 5.33 3.98 -0.85
CA TRP A 44 5.89 2.64 -0.94
C TRP A 44 6.81 2.30 0.24
N LYS A 45 7.53 3.29 0.78
CA LYS A 45 8.32 3.11 2.01
C LYS A 45 7.43 2.88 3.23
N VAL A 46 6.30 3.58 3.32
CA VAL A 46 5.30 3.38 4.39
C VAL A 46 4.67 1.98 4.27
N LEU A 47 4.30 1.58 3.06
CA LEU A 47 3.78 0.23 2.80
C LEU A 47 4.79 -0.85 3.16
N PHE A 48 6.06 -0.66 2.82
CA PHE A 48 7.12 -1.57 3.19
C PHE A 48 7.31 -1.66 4.71
N ALA A 49 7.22 -0.54 5.44
CA ALA A 49 7.26 -0.56 6.90
C ALA A 49 6.09 -1.37 7.49
N ALA A 50 4.87 -1.17 6.98
CA ALA A 50 3.71 -1.97 7.38
C ALA A 50 3.91 -3.47 7.06
N PHE A 51 4.48 -3.76 5.89
CA PHE A 51 4.82 -5.13 5.48
C PHE A 51 5.89 -5.79 6.37
N CYS A 52 6.88 -5.04 6.86
CA CYS A 52 7.84 -5.56 7.83
C CYS A 52 7.18 -5.90 9.18
N ILE A 53 6.22 -5.11 9.63
CA ILE A 53 5.45 -5.41 10.86
C ILE A 53 4.64 -6.69 10.65
N TYR A 54 3.99 -6.83 9.50
CA TYR A 54 3.29 -8.06 9.12
C TYR A 54 4.21 -9.29 9.13
N LEU A 55 5.44 -9.20 8.59
CA LEU A 55 6.40 -10.30 8.66
C LEU A 55 6.75 -10.72 10.09
N VAL A 56 6.86 -9.76 11.01
CA VAL A 56 7.11 -10.04 12.43
C VAL A 56 5.90 -10.73 13.06
N GLU A 57 4.69 -10.25 12.77
CA GLU A 57 3.44 -10.83 13.26
C GLU A 57 3.25 -12.28 12.76
N GLU A 58 3.44 -12.53 11.46
CA GLU A 58 3.32 -13.86 10.87
C GLU A 58 4.41 -14.79 11.43
N GLY A 59 5.63 -14.28 11.67
CA GLY A 59 6.70 -15.01 12.34
C GLY A 59 6.31 -15.46 13.75
N PHE A 60 5.68 -14.60 14.55
CA PHE A 60 5.15 -14.97 15.86
C PHE A 60 4.01 -15.99 15.78
N THR A 61 3.15 -15.86 14.77
CA THR A 61 2.06 -16.80 14.53
C THR A 61 2.59 -18.19 14.18
N ALA A 62 3.61 -18.28 13.32
CA ALA A 62 4.28 -19.53 12.98
C ALA A 62 4.96 -20.16 14.21
N LEU A 63 5.67 -19.38 15.03
CA LEU A 63 6.31 -19.88 16.27
C LEU A 63 5.28 -20.44 17.27
N ARG A 64 4.10 -19.82 17.36
CA ARG A 64 3.00 -20.30 18.18
C ARG A 64 2.43 -21.63 17.68
N ILE A 65 2.23 -21.77 16.37
CA ILE A 65 1.73 -23.02 15.77
C ILE A 65 2.72 -24.18 16.02
N LEU A 66 4.02 -23.88 15.99
CA LEU A 66 5.07 -24.85 16.27
C LEU A 66 5.21 -25.19 17.77
N GLY A 67 4.47 -24.51 18.66
CA GLY A 67 4.54 -24.73 20.11
C GLY A 67 5.83 -24.23 20.77
N ILE A 68 6.62 -23.40 20.08
CA ILE A 68 7.91 -22.88 20.59
C ILE A 68 7.69 -21.69 21.54
N ALA A 69 6.64 -20.90 21.31
CA ALA A 69 6.34 -19.70 22.09
C ALA A 69 4.82 -19.51 22.30
N ASP A 70 4.39 -19.38 23.56
CA ASP A 70 3.01 -19.04 23.93
C ASP A 70 2.82 -17.52 23.97
N LEU A 71 2.69 -16.93 22.79
CA LEU A 71 2.44 -15.49 22.65
C LEU A 71 0.93 -15.16 22.79
N PRO A 72 0.56 -14.11 23.55
CA PRO A 72 -0.83 -13.70 23.69
C PRO A 72 -1.43 -13.32 22.35
N ARG A 73 -2.63 -13.85 22.03
CA ARG A 73 -3.35 -13.51 20.78
C ARG A 73 -3.63 -12.02 20.63
N VAL A 74 -3.73 -11.29 21.75
CA VAL A 74 -3.94 -9.84 21.77
C VAL A 74 -2.81 -9.10 21.04
N LEU A 75 -1.59 -9.63 21.04
CA LEU A 75 -0.44 -9.00 20.40
C LEU A 75 -0.61 -8.90 18.87
N ASN A 76 -1.20 -9.90 18.22
CA ASN A 76 -1.55 -9.84 16.80
C ASN A 76 -2.48 -8.66 16.50
N GLY A 77 -3.53 -8.48 17.30
CA GLY A 77 -4.45 -7.34 17.15
C GLY A 77 -3.77 -5.98 17.28
N VAL A 78 -2.74 -5.86 18.13
CA VAL A 78 -1.93 -4.64 18.22
C VAL A 78 -1.15 -4.41 16.92
N PHE A 79 -0.53 -5.45 16.36
CA PHE A 79 0.19 -5.35 15.08
C PHE A 79 -0.74 -4.98 13.93
N GLU A 80 -1.89 -5.62 13.81
CA GLU A 80 -2.91 -5.30 12.81
C GLU A 80 -3.33 -3.82 12.87
N MET A 81 -3.57 -3.28 14.07
CA MET A 81 -3.94 -1.88 14.24
C MET A 81 -2.84 -0.91 13.78
N VAL A 82 -1.58 -1.24 14.04
CA VAL A 82 -0.44 -0.45 13.55
C VAL A 82 -0.34 -0.53 12.02
N ILE A 83 -0.50 -1.72 11.43
CA ILE A 83 -0.48 -1.93 9.98
C ILE A 83 -1.59 -1.12 9.31
N ILE A 84 -2.82 -1.21 9.81
CA ILE A 84 -3.98 -0.45 9.30
C ILE A 84 -3.71 1.06 9.43
N GLY A 85 -3.18 1.52 10.56
CA GLY A 85 -2.83 2.93 10.76
C GLY A 85 -1.80 3.43 9.73
N LEU A 86 -0.75 2.65 9.47
CA LEU A 86 0.24 2.97 8.44
C LEU A 86 -0.37 2.96 7.03
N PHE A 87 -1.29 2.04 6.75
CA PHE A 87 -1.98 1.96 5.46
C PHE A 87 -2.87 3.19 5.23
N ILE A 88 -3.64 3.61 6.24
CA ILE A 88 -4.44 4.83 6.19
C ILE A 88 -3.55 6.05 5.97
N TYR A 89 -2.45 6.15 6.73
CA TYR A 89 -1.47 7.23 6.56
C TYR A 89 -0.89 7.28 5.14
N MET A 90 -0.57 6.12 4.56
CA MET A 90 -0.11 6.00 3.18
C MET A 90 -1.14 6.57 2.19
N LEU A 91 -2.43 6.25 2.36
CA LEU A 91 -3.50 6.76 1.49
C LEU A 91 -3.62 8.28 1.56
N PHE A 92 -3.52 8.87 2.76
CA PHE A 92 -3.50 10.34 2.91
C PHE A 92 -2.30 10.97 2.21
N LEU A 93 -1.13 10.36 2.32
CA LEU A 93 0.10 10.84 1.70
C LEU A 93 0.03 10.78 0.16
N GLN A 94 -0.65 9.77 -0.39
CA GLN A 94 -0.97 9.70 -1.82
C GLN A 94 -1.98 10.76 -2.24
N LYS A 95 -3.07 10.93 -1.47
CA LYS A 95 -4.10 11.95 -1.73
C LYS A 95 -3.50 13.36 -1.77
N GLU A 96 -2.63 13.70 -0.84
CA GLU A 96 -1.98 15.00 -0.78
C GLU A 96 -1.08 15.25 -2.00
N TYR A 97 -0.29 14.24 -2.40
CA TYR A 97 0.58 14.33 -3.57
C TYR A 97 -0.22 14.56 -4.87
N VAL A 98 -1.33 13.85 -5.05
CA VAL A 98 -2.22 14.01 -6.21
C VAL A 98 -2.88 15.40 -6.20
N ALA A 99 -3.41 15.84 -5.05
CA ALA A 99 -4.02 17.16 -4.92
C ALA A 99 -3.03 18.30 -5.24
N LYS A 100 -1.78 18.18 -4.79
CA LYS A 100 -0.72 19.15 -5.09
C LYS A 100 -0.37 19.15 -6.59
N SER A 101 -0.29 17.97 -7.21
CA SER A 101 0.01 17.83 -8.64
C SER A 101 -1.09 18.47 -9.52
N ILE A 102 -2.36 18.31 -9.16
CA ILE A 102 -3.50 18.93 -9.88
C ILE A 102 -3.44 20.46 -9.81
N LYS A 103 -3.17 21.03 -8.62
CA LYS A 103 -3.06 22.49 -8.43
C LYS A 103 -1.97 23.10 -9.31
N VAL A 104 -0.81 22.45 -9.44
CA VAL A 104 0.30 22.90 -10.29
C VAL A 104 -0.08 22.92 -11.77
N ILE A 105 -0.85 21.93 -12.23
CA ILE A 105 -1.35 21.89 -13.62
C ILE A 105 -2.29 23.07 -13.88
N HIS A 106 -3.21 23.36 -12.95
CA HIS A 106 -4.18 24.46 -13.09
C HIS A 106 -3.54 25.86 -13.00
N THR A 107 -2.39 26.01 -12.32
CA THR A 107 -1.68 27.31 -12.27
C THR A 107 -0.78 27.55 -13.48
N LYS A 108 -0.36 26.49 -14.19
CA LYS A 108 0.55 26.60 -15.35
C LYS A 108 -0.17 26.64 -16.70
N MET A 109 -1.45 26.31 -16.76
CA MET A 109 -2.26 26.48 -17.97
C MET A 109 -3.10 27.76 -17.85
N PRO A 110 -2.96 28.74 -18.75
CA PRO A 110 -3.93 29.83 -18.82
C PRO A 110 -5.32 29.24 -19.06
N PRO A 111 -6.38 29.84 -18.48
CA PRO A 111 -7.75 29.41 -18.77
C PRO A 111 -7.96 29.42 -20.29
N PRO A 112 -8.69 28.45 -20.86
CA PRO A 112 -8.98 28.48 -22.28
C PRO A 112 -9.63 29.82 -22.60
N GLU A 113 -8.93 30.66 -23.37
CA GLU A 113 -9.52 31.87 -23.91
C GLU A 113 -10.78 31.43 -24.66
N ILE A 114 -11.93 31.84 -24.14
CA ILE A 114 -13.18 31.74 -24.88
C ILE A 114 -12.95 32.61 -26.10
N VAL A 115 -12.67 31.96 -27.24
CA VAL A 115 -12.60 32.62 -28.54
C VAL A 115 -14.02 33.07 -28.86
N GLU A 116 -14.45 34.17 -28.26
CA GLU A 116 -15.55 34.98 -28.77
C GLU A 116 -15.10 35.47 -30.14
N LYS A 117 -15.42 34.68 -31.15
CA LYS A 117 -15.37 35.09 -32.55
C LYS A 117 -16.23 36.34 -32.66
N SER A 118 -15.56 37.48 -32.63
CA SER A 118 -16.04 38.76 -33.14
C SER A 118 -16.50 38.53 -34.59
N ARG A 119 -17.78 38.20 -34.77
CA ARG A 119 -18.47 38.32 -36.06
C ARG A 119 -18.56 39.80 -36.36
N GLY A 120 -17.47 40.33 -36.92
CA GLY A 120 -17.43 41.64 -37.53
C GLY A 120 -18.54 41.73 -38.57
N LYS A 121 -19.45 42.67 -38.36
CA LYS A 121 -20.34 43.23 -39.37
C LYS A 121 -19.53 43.54 -40.63
N LYS A 122 -19.73 42.77 -41.70
CA LYS A 122 -19.29 43.19 -43.03
C LYS A 122 -20.45 43.96 -43.67
N LYS A 123 -20.39 45.29 -43.54
CA LYS A 123 -21.09 46.23 -44.44
C LYS A 123 -20.49 46.07 -45.83
N ARG A 124 -21.31 45.70 -46.82
CA ARG A 124 -21.39 46.33 -48.15
C ARG A 124 -22.55 45.70 -48.90
#